data_AF-A0A2A7B889-F1
#
_entry.id   AF-A0A2A7B889-F1
#
_cell.length_a   1.000
_cell.length_b   1.000
_cell.length_c   1.000
_cell.angle_alpha   90.00
_cell.angle_beta   90.00
_cell.angle_gamma   90.00
#
_symmetry.space_group_name_H-M   'P 1'
#
loop_
_entity.id
_entity.type
_entity.pdbx_description
1 polymer ?
#
loop_
_entity_poly.entity_id
_entity_poly.type
_entity_poly.pdbx_seq_one_letter_code
_entity_poly.pdbx_strand_id
1 'polypeptide(L)' 'MKCIYCGSDMQLGGIVTQGVSAMWFPQESLKKSRLSKIIFEGGIAIGKKDYLWGTDDTNRCLLLSKMQKIIGVFSI' A
#
# COMPACT_ATOMS: atom_id res chain seq x y z
N MET A 1 -11.99 -2.45 4.72
CA MET A 1 -12.46 -3.45 3.73
C MET A 1 -12.08 -4.83 4.26
N LYS A 2 -12.82 -5.92 3.97
CA LYS A 2 -12.46 -7.28 4.43
C LYS A 2 -11.86 -8.12 3.32
N CYS A 3 -10.83 -8.90 3.63
CA CYS A 3 -10.18 -9.79 2.67
C CYS A 3 -11.11 -10.91 2.25
N ILE A 4 -11.31 -11.09 0.94
CA ILE A 4 -12.18 -12.14 0.39
C ILE A 4 -11.65 -13.56 0.65
N TYR A 5 -10.34 -13.72 0.86
CA TYR A 5 -9.71 -15.02 1.09
C TYR A 5 -9.74 -15.47 2.55
N CYS A 6 -9.69 -14.54 3.51
CA CYS A 6 -9.54 -14.89 4.92
C CYS A 6 -10.43 -14.09 5.89
N GLY A 7 -11.32 -13.23 5.39
CA GLY A 7 -12.29 -12.44 6.16
C GLY A 7 -11.70 -11.36 7.08
N SER A 8 -10.38 -11.23 7.14
CA SER A 8 -9.70 -10.28 8.03
C SER A 8 -9.78 -8.85 7.50
N ASP A 9 -9.69 -7.88 8.41
CA ASP A 9 -9.66 -6.46 8.03
C ASP A 9 -8.41 -6.12 7.23
N MET A 10 -8.61 -5.24 6.25
CA MET A 10 -7.57 -4.68 5.40
C MET A 10 -7.50 -3.18 5.59
N GLN A 11 -6.27 -2.68 5.61
CA GLN A 11 -5.97 -1.25 5.73
C GLN A 11 -5.76 -0.63 4.37
N LEU A 12 -6.33 0.56 4.16
CA LEU A 12 -6.12 1.33 2.94
C LEU A 12 -4.81 2.12 3.05
N GLY A 13 -4.09 2.15 1.94
CA GLY A 13 -2.87 2.92 1.81
C GLY A 13 -2.46 3.00 0.36
N GLY A 14 -1.16 3.11 0.12
CA GLY A 14 -0.63 3.23 -1.22
C GLY A 14 0.87 2.97 -1.25
N ILE A 15 1.37 2.87 -2.47
CA ILE A 15 2.73 2.49 -2.79
C ILE A 15 3.53 3.74 -3.13
N VAL A 16 4.66 3.90 -2.46
CA VAL A 16 5.65 4.92 -2.75
C VAL A 16 6.95 4.24 -3.13
N THR A 17 7.57 4.68 -4.21
CA THR A 17 8.93 4.28 -4.59
C THR A 17 9.93 5.27 -4.01
N GLN A 18 10.84 4.81 -3.14
CA GLN A 18 11.95 5.61 -2.65
C GLN A 18 13.27 4.91 -2.97
N GLY A 19 14.07 5.54 -3.84
CA GLY A 19 15.30 4.93 -4.35
C GLY A 19 14.99 3.70 -5.22
N VAL A 20 15.50 2.53 -4.81
CA VAL A 20 15.38 1.26 -5.55
C VAL A 20 14.23 0.36 -5.08
N SER A 21 13.48 0.78 -4.05
CA SER A 21 12.45 -0.05 -3.41
C SER A 21 11.08 0.60 -3.48
N ALA A 22 10.07 -0.22 -3.78
CA ALA A 22 8.66 0.13 -3.58
C ALA A 22 8.25 -0.27 -2.15
N MET A 23 7.52 0.62 -1.47
CA MET A 23 7.03 0.41 -0.12
C MET A 23 5.57 0.83 0.00
N TRP A 24 4.80 0.10 0.79
CA TRP A 24 3.43 0.46 1.14
C TRP A 24 3.39 1.33 2.38
N PHE A 25 2.53 2.35 2.38
CA PHE A 25 2.28 3.26 3.48
C PHE A 25 0.77 3.39 3.73
N PRO A 26 0.34 3.56 4.98
CA PRO A 26 -1.05 3.80 5.30
C PRO A 26 -1.54 5.13 4.71
N GLN A 27 -2.83 5.22 4.40
CA GLN A 27 -3.42 6.36 3.69
C GLN A 27 -3.14 7.70 4.38
N GLU A 28 -3.09 7.70 5.72
CA GLU A 28 -2.82 8.87 6.55
C GLU A 28 -1.42 9.43 6.29
N SER A 29 -0.44 8.57 6.03
CA SER A 29 0.94 8.97 5.71
C SER A 29 1.03 9.63 4.33
N LEU A 30 0.17 9.26 3.38
CA LEU A 30 0.13 9.80 2.02
C LEU A 30 -0.50 11.19 1.93
N LYS A 31 -1.27 11.60 2.93
CA LYS A 31 -1.94 12.92 2.95
C LYS A 31 -1.01 14.10 3.32
N LYS A 32 0.30 13.87 3.48
CA LYS A 32 1.24 14.93 3.89
C LYS A 32 1.45 15.98 2.79
N SER A 33 1.49 17.25 3.23
CA SER A 33 1.44 18.50 2.45
C SER A 33 2.49 18.61 1.32
N ARG A 34 2.10 19.24 0.20
CA ARG A 34 2.92 19.53 -1.01
C ARG A 34 4.18 20.39 -0.78
N LEU A 35 4.41 20.90 0.44
CA LEU A 35 5.39 21.95 0.73
C LEU A 35 6.65 21.48 1.48
N SER A 36 6.71 20.23 1.95
CA SER A 36 7.91 19.68 2.59
C SER A 36 8.47 18.52 1.79
N LYS A 37 9.80 18.35 1.81
CA LYS A 37 10.48 17.19 1.22
C LYS A 37 9.92 15.94 1.92
N ILE A 38 9.07 15.18 1.22
CA ILE A 38 8.32 14.08 1.84
C ILE A 38 9.25 12.88 2.00
N ILE A 39 9.83 12.76 3.20
CA ILE A 39 10.49 11.55 3.64
C ILE A 39 9.42 10.69 4.30
N PHE A 40 9.04 9.61 3.61
CA PHE A 40 8.22 8.56 4.20
C PHE A 40 9.10 7.60 5.00
N GLU A 41 8.76 7.36 6.26
CA GLU A 41 9.46 6.43 7.16
C GLU A 41 8.48 5.35 7.64
N GLY A 42 8.99 4.15 7.92
CA GLY A 42 8.17 3.04 8.44
C GLY A 42 7.29 2.33 7.41
N GLY A 43 7.66 2.39 6.13
CA GLY A 43 6.96 1.70 5.05
C GLY A 43 7.12 0.18 5.11
N ILE A 44 6.11 -0.55 4.62
CA ILE A 44 6.16 -2.00 4.49
C ILE A 44 6.73 -2.33 3.10
N ALA A 45 7.85 -3.04 3.06
CA ALA A 45 8.51 -3.40 1.80
C ALA A 45 7.61 -4.31 0.95
N ILE A 46 7.52 -4.01 -0.34
CA ILE A 46 6.80 -4.85 -1.31
C ILE A 46 7.74 -5.93 -1.80
N GLY A 47 7.46 -7.18 -1.44
CA GLY A 47 8.20 -8.35 -1.83
C GLY A 47 7.64 -9.03 -3.08
N LYS A 48 8.41 -9.97 -3.65
CA LYS A 48 8.01 -10.78 -4.83
C LYS A 48 6.72 -11.61 -4.64
N LYS A 49 6.24 -11.77 -3.41
CA LYS A 49 5.04 -12.56 -3.06
C LYS A 49 3.80 -11.68 -2.82
N ASP A 50 3.95 -10.37 -2.95
CA ASP A 50 2.82 -9.45 -2.91
C ASP A 50 2.10 -9.48 -4.26
N TYR A 51 0.78 -9.58 -4.20
CA TYR A 51 -0.05 -9.66 -5.39
C TYR A 51 -0.50 -8.25 -5.75
N LEU A 52 0.31 -7.56 -6.56
CA LEU A 52 -0.19 -6.44 -7.35
C LEU A 52 -0.95 -7.02 -8.54
N TRP A 53 -2.27 -7.05 -8.44
CA TRP A 53 -3.06 -6.97 -9.66
C TRP A 53 -2.84 -5.55 -10.23
N GLY A 54 -2.64 -5.40 -11.53
CA GLY A 54 -2.04 -4.20 -12.13
C GLY A 54 -2.74 -2.89 -11.75
N THR A 55 -1.97 -1.81 -11.55
CA THR A 55 -2.51 -0.50 -11.17
C THR A 55 -1.99 0.63 -12.08
N ASP A 56 -2.85 1.61 -12.31
CA ASP A 56 -2.59 2.95 -12.85
C ASP A 56 -2.45 4.01 -11.75
N ASP A 57 -3.01 3.78 -10.55
CA ASP A 57 -2.92 4.66 -9.38
C ASP A 57 -2.28 3.95 -8.18
N THR A 58 -1.03 4.32 -7.86
CA THR A 58 -0.29 3.76 -6.73
C THR A 58 -0.81 4.24 -5.37
N ASN A 59 -1.77 5.17 -5.31
CA ASN A 59 -2.25 5.74 -4.04
C ASN A 59 -3.42 4.96 -3.39
N ARG A 60 -3.82 3.81 -3.95
CA ARG A 60 -4.94 3.00 -3.45
C ARG A 60 -4.61 1.51 -3.48
N CYS A 61 -3.91 1.03 -2.46
CA CYS A 61 -3.54 -0.37 -2.25
C CYS A 61 -3.94 -0.83 -0.86
N LEU A 62 -4.34 -2.09 -0.71
CA LEU A 62 -4.82 -2.64 0.55
C LEU A 62 -3.75 -3.52 1.19
N LEU A 63 -3.49 -3.32 2.47
CA LEU A 63 -2.67 -4.20 3.28
C LEU A 63 -3.54 -5.16 4.07
N LEU A 64 -3.28 -6.46 3.92
CA LEU A 64 -3.81 -7.50 4.80
C LEU A 64 -2.91 -7.65 6.02
N SER A 65 -3.24 -6.96 7.11
CA SER A 65 -2.40 -6.88 8.32
C SER A 65 -2.06 -8.25 8.92
N LYS A 66 -2.97 -9.23 8.81
CA LYS A 66 -2.77 -10.59 9.35
C LYS A 66 -1.69 -11.40 8.61
N MET A 67 -1.55 -11.19 7.30
CA MET A 67 -0.60 -11.95 6.47
C MET A 67 0.57 -11.10 6.00
N GLN A 68 0.58 -9.80 6.31
CA GLN A 68 1.54 -8.82 5.81
C GLN A 68 1.68 -8.90 4.29
N LYS A 69 0.53 -9.04 3.61
CA LYS A 69 0.45 -9.09 2.15
C LYS A 69 -0.26 -7.87 1.64
N ILE A 70 0.30 -7.28 0.59
CA ILE A 70 -0.35 -6.20 -0.14
C ILE A 70 -1.19 -6.82 -1.24
N ILE A 71 -2.45 -6.41 -1.30
CA ILE A 71 -3.43 -6.82 -2.30
C ILE A 71 -3.87 -5.57 -3.04
N GLY A 72 -3.61 -5.53 -4.35
CA GLY A 72 -4.23 -4.54 -5.24
C GLY A 72 -5.64 -5.00 -5.60
N VAL A 73 -6.68 -4.27 -5.19
CA VAL A 73 -8.06 -4.51 -5.62
C VAL A 73 -8.59 -3.22 -6.25
N PHE A 74 -9.07 -3.33 -7.49
CA PHE A 74 -9.48 -2.20 -8.34
C PHE A 74 -10.99 -2.22 -8.59
N SER A 75 -11.55 -1.03 -8.73
CA SER A 75 -12.78 -0.81 -9.50
C SER A 75 -12.43 0.18 -10.60
N ILE A 76 -12.87 -0.13 -11.82
CA ILE A 76 -13.08 0.84 -12.92
C ILE A 76 -13.98 1.97 -12.41
#